data_AF-A0A423U9E6-F1
#
_entry.id   AF-A0A423U9E6-F1
#
_cell.length_a   1.000
_cell.length_b   1.000
_cell.length_c   1.000
_cell.angle_alpha   90.00
_cell.angle_beta   90.00
_cell.angle_gamma   90.00
#
_symmetry.space_group_name_H-M   'P 1'
#
loop_
_entity.id
_entity.type
_entity.pdbx_description
1 polymer ?
#
loop_
_entity_poly.entity_id
_entity_poly.type
_entity_poly.pdbx_seq_one_letter_code
_entity_poly.pdbx_strand_id
1 'polypeptide(L)'
;MAVEVVTSLLQQYGQGGPCSDTDTDFVYHNSFLIADPQEAWILETAGKHWAAENVKSGYRNISNALSIGTKIDKMSEGLKELAQEKGWWDGSGDFNFSEAYGASQDAGQERKECGEKLLAKFSEGGEEKERVCQGFTCISKK
;
A
#
# COMPACT_ATOMS: atom_id res chain seq x y z
N MET A 1 10.49 -12.14 6.72
CA MET A 1 9.86 -10.84 7.10
C MET A 1 8.35 -10.99 7.16
N ALA A 2 7.62 -10.15 7.93
CA ALA A 2 6.15 -10.23 7.99
C ALA A 2 5.47 -10.06 6.61
N VAL A 3 6.04 -9.23 5.73
CA VAL A 3 5.61 -9.10 4.32
C VAL A 3 5.53 -10.46 3.63
N GLU A 4 6.55 -11.31 3.77
CA GLU A 4 6.63 -12.62 3.10
C GLU A 4 5.58 -13.61 3.63
N VAL A 5 5.27 -13.54 4.93
CA VAL A 5 4.22 -14.38 5.53
C VAL A 5 2.87 -13.98 4.96
N VAL A 6 2.53 -12.69 4.99
CA VAL A 6 1.24 -12.19 4.47
C VAL A 6 1.09 -12.52 2.99
N THR A 7 2.13 -12.30 2.19
CA THR A 7 2.06 -12.53 0.74
C THR A 7 2.01 -14.00 0.36
N SER A 8 2.70 -14.88 1.11
CA SER A 8 2.58 -16.34 0.88
C SER A 8 1.16 -16.84 1.14
N LEU A 9 0.50 -16.35 2.18
CA LEU A 9 -0.90 -16.68 2.49
C LEU A 9 -1.85 -16.11 1.42
N LEU A 10 -1.63 -14.86 1.00
CA LEU A 10 -2.39 -14.25 -0.09
C LEU A 10 -2.29 -15.07 -1.39
N GLN A 11 -1.10 -15.52 -1.75
CA GLN A 11 -0.90 -16.31 -2.98
C GLN A 11 -1.58 -17.69 -2.86
N GLN A 12 -1.48 -18.33 -1.70
CA GLN A 12 -2.07 -19.65 -1.46
C GLN A 12 -3.60 -19.58 -1.46
N TYR A 13 -4.18 -18.63 -0.72
CA TYR A 13 -5.62 -18.63 -0.41
C TYR A 13 -6.41 -17.53 -1.12
N GLY A 14 -5.76 -16.50 -1.66
CA GLY A 14 -6.40 -15.31 -2.20
C GLY A 14 -6.82 -14.31 -1.11
N GLN A 15 -7.42 -13.20 -1.55
CA GLN A 15 -8.10 -12.24 -0.68
C GLN A 15 -9.60 -12.53 -0.62
N GLY A 16 -10.26 -12.03 0.44
CA GLY A 16 -11.69 -12.24 0.68
C GLY A 16 -12.61 -11.58 -0.36
N GLY A 17 -13.90 -11.95 -0.28
CA GLY A 17 -14.97 -11.56 -1.20
C GLY A 17 -15.54 -10.15 -0.96
N PRO A 18 -16.82 -9.92 -1.33
CA PRO A 18 -17.43 -8.59 -1.30
C PRO A 18 -17.35 -7.95 0.08
N CYS A 19 -17.07 -6.65 0.10
CA CYS A 19 -16.90 -5.83 1.30
C CYS A 19 -18.22 -5.16 1.73
N SER A 20 -19.34 -5.59 1.14
CA SER A 20 -20.68 -5.11 1.46
C SER A 20 -21.65 -6.29 1.52
N ASP A 21 -22.62 -6.21 2.43
CA ASP A 21 -23.73 -7.15 2.57
C ASP A 21 -24.85 -6.88 1.56
N THR A 22 -24.85 -5.70 0.93
CA THR A 22 -25.83 -5.30 -0.08
C THR A 22 -25.26 -5.17 -1.49
N ASP A 23 -23.95 -4.95 -1.62
CA ASP A 23 -23.26 -4.78 -2.90
C ASP A 23 -22.20 -5.87 -3.09
N THR A 24 -22.54 -6.86 -3.92
CA THR A 24 -21.65 -7.98 -4.20
C THR A 24 -20.47 -7.62 -5.10
N ASP A 25 -20.52 -6.47 -5.77
CA ASP A 25 -19.46 -6.02 -6.68
C ASP A 25 -18.46 -5.11 -5.97
N PHE A 26 -18.77 -4.67 -4.74
CA PHE A 26 -17.87 -3.88 -3.91
C PHE A 26 -16.72 -4.72 -3.36
N VAL A 27 -15.69 -4.93 -4.18
CA VAL A 27 -14.47 -5.66 -3.81
C VAL A 27 -13.36 -4.66 -3.53
N TYR A 28 -12.75 -4.76 -2.33
CA TYR A 28 -11.64 -3.91 -1.92
C TYR A 28 -10.31 -4.66 -1.97
N HIS A 29 -9.31 -3.98 -2.53
CA HIS A 29 -7.92 -4.40 -2.50
C HIS A 29 -7.25 -3.91 -1.22
N ASN A 30 -6.80 -4.83 -0.37
CA ASN A 30 -6.31 -4.47 0.96
C ASN A 30 -4.90 -3.88 0.91
N SER A 31 -4.68 -2.87 1.75
CA SER A 31 -3.38 -2.28 2.02
C SER A 31 -2.98 -2.49 3.48
N PHE A 32 -1.71 -2.77 3.74
CA PHE A 32 -1.15 -3.06 5.06
C PHE A 32 0.03 -2.15 5.38
N LEU A 33 0.07 -1.65 6.62
CA LEU A 33 1.25 -1.02 7.21
C LEU A 33 1.95 -2.07 8.08
N ILE A 34 3.20 -2.37 7.77
CA ILE A 34 4.00 -3.36 8.49
C ILE A 34 5.27 -2.66 8.96
N ALA A 35 5.48 -2.55 10.27
CA ALA A 35 6.63 -1.85 10.81
C ALA A 35 7.20 -2.55 12.05
N ASP A 36 8.52 -2.45 12.19
CA ASP A 36 9.25 -2.76 13.41
C ASP A 36 10.30 -1.65 13.66
N PRO A 37 11.09 -1.69 14.75
CA PRO A 37 12.08 -0.63 15.04
C PRO A 37 13.17 -0.40 13.97
N GLN A 38 13.34 -1.29 13.00
CA GLN A 38 14.38 -1.22 11.97
C GLN A 38 13.83 -0.80 10.60
N GLU A 39 12.57 -1.10 10.30
CA GLU A 39 12.00 -0.87 8.99
C GLU A 39 10.47 -0.71 9.01
N ALA A 40 9.96 -0.01 8.00
CA ALA A 40 8.55 0.12 7.71
C ALA A 40 8.28 -0.22 6.24
N TRP A 41 7.16 -0.89 6.00
CA TRP A 41 6.71 -1.37 4.71
C TRP A 41 5.26 -1.04 4.49
N ILE A 42 4.93 -0.75 3.23
CA ILE A 42 3.57 -0.74 2.74
C ILE A 42 3.42 -1.89 1.78
N LEU A 43 2.38 -2.69 1.98
CA LEU A 43 2.01 -3.83 1.16
C LEU A 43 0.60 -3.60 0.65
N GLU A 44 0.42 -3.63 -0.67
CA GLU A 44 -0.88 -3.51 -1.31
C GLU A 44 -1.16 -4.75 -2.17
N THR A 45 -2.43 -5.15 -2.24
CA THR A 45 -2.84 -6.45 -2.79
C THR A 45 -3.81 -6.28 -3.96
N ALA A 46 -3.75 -7.19 -4.93
CA ALA A 46 -4.62 -7.23 -6.10
C ALA A 46 -4.97 -8.68 -6.43
N GLY A 47 -6.01 -9.22 -5.77
CA GLY A 47 -6.36 -10.63 -5.89
C GLY A 47 -5.29 -11.50 -5.24
N LYS A 48 -4.52 -12.24 -6.05
CA LYS A 48 -3.34 -13.00 -5.59
C LYS A 48 -2.02 -12.28 -5.82
N HIS A 49 -2.05 -11.17 -6.54
CA HIS A 49 -0.88 -10.36 -6.83
C HIS A 49 -0.71 -9.26 -5.77
N TRP A 50 0.49 -8.73 -5.67
CA TRP A 50 0.80 -7.72 -4.66
C TRP A 50 2.05 -6.93 -5.04
N ALA A 51 2.15 -5.72 -4.50
CA ALA A 51 3.35 -4.89 -4.53
C ALA A 51 3.67 -4.40 -3.12
N ALA A 52 4.95 -4.20 -2.81
CA ALA A 52 5.40 -3.68 -1.54
C ALA A 52 6.52 -2.66 -1.71
N GLU A 53 6.45 -1.61 -0.90
CA GLU A 53 7.42 -0.53 -0.84
C GLU A 53 8.04 -0.45 0.56
N ASN A 54 9.36 -0.33 0.63
CA ASN A 54 10.09 -0.04 1.84
C ASN A 54 10.15 1.47 2.08
N VAL A 55 9.64 1.89 3.24
CA VAL A 55 9.63 3.29 3.66
C VAL A 55 10.94 3.58 4.40
N LYS A 56 11.94 4.05 3.65
CA LYS A 56 13.29 4.34 4.18
C LYS A 56 13.38 5.67 4.93
N SER A 57 12.53 6.63 4.60
CA SER A 57 12.51 7.97 5.20
C SER A 57 11.18 8.66 4.96
N GLY A 58 10.92 9.73 5.71
CA GLY A 58 9.71 10.53 5.57
C GLY A 58 8.48 9.85 6.16
N TYR A 59 7.34 10.03 5.49
CA TYR A 59 6.05 9.54 5.93
C TYR A 59 5.32 8.85 4.79
N ARG A 60 4.37 7.99 5.16
CA ARG A 60 3.39 7.39 4.25
C ARG A 60 2.06 7.21 4.95
N ASN A 61 0.99 7.31 4.17
CA ASN A 61 -0.36 6.92 4.57
C ASN A 61 -0.97 6.00 3.52
N ILE A 62 -2.01 5.28 3.93
CA ILE A 62 -2.85 4.46 3.06
C ILE A 62 -4.32 4.82 3.29
N SER A 63 -5.17 4.51 2.31
CA SER A 63 -6.62 4.67 2.36
C SER A 63 -7.27 3.53 1.59
N ASN A 64 -8.58 3.60 1.36
CA ASN A 64 -9.27 2.71 0.43
C ASN A 64 -8.99 3.07 -1.05
N ALA A 65 -7.71 3.30 -1.37
CA ALA A 65 -7.18 3.57 -2.71
C ALA A 65 -5.77 2.97 -2.77
N LEU A 66 -5.45 2.23 -3.84
CA LEU A 66 -4.08 1.78 -4.11
C LEU A 66 -3.18 2.99 -4.32
N SER A 67 -1.97 2.94 -3.77
CA SER A 67 -1.08 4.10 -3.68
C SER A 67 0.37 3.81 -4.05
N ILE A 68 0.78 2.55 -4.15
CA ILE A 68 2.12 2.19 -4.60
C ILE A 68 2.23 2.55 -6.09
N GLY A 69 3.09 3.53 -6.38
CA GLY A 69 3.37 3.99 -7.73
C GLY A 69 4.42 3.13 -8.44
N THR A 70 5.43 3.80 -8.99
CA THR A 70 6.57 3.16 -9.68
C THR A 70 7.67 2.67 -8.71
N LYS A 71 7.71 3.21 -7.49
CA LYS A 71 8.65 2.77 -6.45
C LYS A 71 8.15 1.46 -5.83
N ILE A 72 8.66 0.35 -6.33
CA ILE A 72 8.31 -1.01 -5.89
C ILE A 72 9.59 -1.74 -5.48
N ASP A 73 9.69 -2.10 -4.20
CA ASP A 73 10.85 -2.82 -3.65
C ASP A 73 10.66 -4.35 -3.74
N LYS A 74 9.41 -4.83 -3.64
CA LYS A 74 9.05 -6.25 -3.83
C LYS A 74 7.70 -6.36 -4.54
N MET A 75 7.49 -7.42 -5.32
CA MET A 75 6.21 -7.71 -5.97
C MET A 75 6.02 -9.21 -6.19
N SER A 76 4.76 -9.65 -6.35
CA SER A 76 4.46 -11.02 -6.78
C SER A 76 5.01 -11.32 -8.17
N GLU A 77 5.44 -12.56 -8.40
CA GLU A 77 5.72 -13.07 -9.74
C GLU A 77 4.49 -12.94 -10.66
N GLY A 78 4.71 -12.66 -11.94
CA GLY A 78 3.63 -12.53 -12.92
C GLY A 78 2.82 -11.23 -12.83
N LEU A 79 3.10 -10.32 -11.89
CA LEU A 79 2.33 -9.09 -11.67
C LEU A 79 2.26 -8.21 -12.93
N LYS A 80 3.41 -8.03 -13.59
CA LYS A 80 3.52 -7.14 -14.76
C LYS A 80 2.98 -7.82 -16.01
N GLU A 81 3.23 -9.11 -16.14
CA GLU A 81 2.76 -9.96 -17.21
C GLU A 81 1.23 -10.00 -17.23
N LEU A 82 0.59 -10.17 -16.07
CA LEU A 82 -0.86 -10.11 -15.96
C LEU A 82 -1.39 -8.72 -16.35
N ALA A 83 -0.74 -7.64 -15.88
CA ALA A 83 -1.16 -6.28 -16.23
C ALA A 83 -1.08 -6.03 -17.74
N GLN A 84 -0.05 -6.56 -18.41
CA GLN A 84 0.07 -6.52 -19.87
C GLN A 84 -1.00 -7.35 -20.57
N GLU A 85 -1.21 -8.59 -20.14
CA GLU A 85 -2.24 -9.48 -20.69
C GLU A 85 -3.64 -8.85 -20.60
N LYS A 86 -3.93 -8.15 -19.50
CA LYS A 86 -5.19 -7.44 -19.28
C LYS A 86 -5.28 -6.08 -19.96
N GLY A 87 -4.19 -5.60 -20.56
CA GLY A 87 -4.12 -4.27 -21.18
C GLY A 87 -4.14 -3.11 -20.17
N TRP A 88 -3.85 -3.38 -18.90
CA TRP A 88 -3.75 -2.36 -17.84
C TRP A 88 -2.41 -1.64 -17.84
N TRP A 89 -1.40 -2.25 -18.45
CA TRP A 89 -0.10 -1.65 -18.71
C TRP A 89 0.38 -2.07 -20.10
N ASP A 90 0.87 -1.14 -20.91
CA ASP A 90 1.30 -1.41 -22.28
C ASP A 90 2.70 -2.06 -22.37
N GLY A 91 3.37 -2.22 -21.22
CA GLY A 91 4.72 -2.76 -21.14
C GLY A 91 5.83 -1.76 -21.45
N SER A 92 5.47 -0.50 -21.66
CA SER A 92 6.41 0.60 -21.87
C SER A 92 6.51 1.49 -20.62
N GLY A 93 7.66 2.13 -20.45
CA GLY A 93 7.94 2.99 -19.29
C GLY A 93 8.03 2.24 -17.97
N ASP A 94 7.95 2.98 -16.88
CA ASP A 94 7.95 2.42 -15.53
C ASP A 94 6.56 1.88 -15.19
N PHE A 95 6.52 0.66 -14.66
CA PHE A 95 5.28 0.06 -14.20
C PHE A 95 4.78 0.76 -12.93
N ASN A 96 3.58 1.34 -12.97
CA ASN A 96 2.90 1.95 -11.83
C ASN A 96 1.78 1.01 -11.33
N PHE A 97 1.92 0.48 -10.10
CA PHE A 97 1.00 -0.52 -9.58
C PHE A 97 -0.40 0.06 -9.33
N SER A 98 -0.49 1.24 -8.72
CA SER A 98 -1.76 1.92 -8.43
C SER A 98 -2.53 2.29 -9.69
N GLU A 99 -1.85 2.70 -10.76
CA GLU A 99 -2.51 2.98 -12.05
C GLU A 99 -3.01 1.71 -12.74
N ALA A 100 -2.21 0.65 -12.75
CA ALA A 100 -2.56 -0.60 -13.41
C ALA A 100 -3.68 -1.38 -12.68
N TYR A 101 -3.74 -1.33 -11.34
CA TYR A 101 -4.65 -2.16 -10.54
C TYR A 101 -5.71 -1.35 -9.75
N GLY A 102 -5.65 -0.02 -9.75
CA GLY A 102 -6.46 0.84 -8.86
C GLY A 102 -7.73 1.45 -9.47
N ALA A 103 -8.12 1.05 -10.69
CA ALA A 103 -9.17 1.70 -11.48
C ALA A 103 -10.60 1.76 -10.87
N SER A 104 -10.84 1.23 -9.66
CA SER A 104 -12.17 1.15 -9.03
C SER A 104 -12.37 1.98 -7.75
N GLN A 105 -11.43 2.86 -7.37
CA GLN A 105 -11.39 3.40 -6.00
C GLN A 105 -11.46 4.94 -5.88
N ASP A 106 -12.52 5.55 -6.42
CA ASP A 106 -12.77 7.01 -6.27
C ASP A 106 -12.99 7.43 -4.80
N ALA A 107 -13.68 6.62 -4.00
CA ALA A 107 -14.06 7.02 -2.64
C ALA A 107 -12.87 7.09 -1.65
N GLY A 108 -11.73 6.47 -1.94
CA GLY A 108 -10.56 6.45 -1.06
C GLY A 108 -9.53 7.52 -1.37
N GLN A 109 -9.53 8.05 -2.59
CA GLN A 109 -8.50 8.94 -3.11
C GLN A 109 -8.46 10.28 -2.39
N GLU A 110 -9.62 10.91 -2.17
CA GLU A 110 -9.70 12.18 -1.42
C GLU A 110 -9.14 12.05 0.00
N ARG A 111 -9.47 10.95 0.71
CA ARG A 111 -8.95 10.69 2.06
C ARG A 111 -7.43 10.50 2.05
N LYS A 112 -6.91 9.81 1.03
CA LYS A 112 -5.48 9.61 0.83
C LYS A 112 -4.78 10.95 0.66
N GLU A 113 -5.27 11.80 -0.24
CA GLU A 113 -4.69 13.12 -0.52
C GLU A 113 -4.76 14.07 0.68
N CYS A 114 -5.88 14.09 1.40
CA CYS A 114 -6.01 14.87 2.63
C CYS A 114 -5.00 14.42 3.69
N GLY A 115 -4.84 13.11 3.86
CA GLY A 115 -3.84 12.54 4.78
C GLY A 115 -2.41 12.90 4.39
N GLU A 116 -2.07 12.86 3.10
CA GLU A 116 -0.75 13.26 2.62
C GLU A 116 -0.48 14.74 2.87
N LYS A 117 -1.43 15.62 2.55
CA LYS A 117 -1.32 17.06 2.82
C LYS A 117 -1.12 17.34 4.31
N LEU A 118 -1.83 16.60 5.16
CA LEU A 118 -1.69 16.69 6.61
C LEU A 118 -0.28 16.28 7.06
N LEU A 119 0.19 15.10 6.63
CA LEU A 119 1.51 14.60 6.99
C LEU A 119 2.63 15.49 6.47
N ALA A 120 2.52 15.99 5.24
CA ALA A 120 3.45 16.96 4.67
C ALA A 120 3.59 18.19 5.57
N LYS A 121 2.45 18.81 5.92
CA LYS A 121 2.41 20.01 6.75
C LYS A 121 3.08 19.84 8.11
N PHE A 122 2.92 18.67 8.74
CA PHE A 122 3.42 18.42 10.09
C PHE A 122 4.78 17.72 10.14
N SER A 123 5.28 17.21 9.01
CA SER A 123 6.61 16.61 8.92
C SER A 123 7.70 17.62 8.53
N GLU A 124 7.34 18.77 7.96
CA GLU A 124 8.28 19.79 7.45
C GLU A 124 8.85 20.76 8.51
N GLY A 125 8.67 20.51 9.82
CA GLY A 125 9.10 21.46 10.87
C GLY A 125 9.67 20.86 12.15
N GLY A 126 9.91 19.55 12.21
CA GLY A 126 10.35 18.89 13.43
C GLY A 126 11.87 18.79 13.56
N GLU A 127 12.49 19.68 14.35
CA GLU A 127 13.40 19.15 15.37
C GLU A 127 12.62 18.06 16.11
N GLU A 128 13.29 16.95 16.40
CA GLU A 128 12.76 15.73 17.02
C GLU A 128 12.14 16.01 18.42
N LYS A 129 10.98 16.68 18.46
CA LYS A 129 10.28 17.14 19.67
C LYS A 129 8.79 17.27 19.39
N GLU A 130 8.14 16.14 19.11
CA GLU A 130 6.97 15.69 19.87
C GLU A 130 6.39 14.44 19.21
N ARG A 131 6.30 13.40 20.03
CA ARG A 131 5.63 12.15 19.73
C ARG A 131 4.14 12.41 19.57
N VAL A 132 3.63 12.45 18.34
CA VAL A 132 2.21 12.19 18.11
C VAL A 132 2.02 10.67 18.17
N CYS A 133 1.69 10.20 19.37
CA CYS A 133 1.23 8.84 19.60
C CYS A 133 -0.24 8.74 19.16
N GLN A 134 -0.49 8.12 18.01
CA GLN A 134 -1.70 7.33 17.81
C GLN A 134 -1.30 5.93 17.36
N GLY A 135 -1.22 5.03 18.32
CA GLY A 135 -1.06 3.59 18.11
C GLY A 135 0.38 3.11 17.95
N PHE A 136 0.89 2.48 19.01
CA PHE A 136 2.12 1.67 19.09
C PHE A 136 3.45 2.44 19.20
N THR A 137 3.99 2.39 20.42
CA THR A 137 5.30 2.84 20.87
C THR A 137 6.46 2.29 20.04
N CYS A 138 7.38 3.17 19.61
CA CYS A 138 8.76 2.79 19.31
C CYS A 138 9.76 3.48 20.25
N ILE A 139 10.68 2.64 20.73
CA ILE A 139 11.64 2.87 21.80
C ILE A 139 12.90 3.55 21.22
N SER A 140 13.36 4.63 21.87
CA SER A 140 14.65 5.24 21.59
C SER A 140 15.77 4.25 21.97
N LYS A 141 16.64 3.91 21.01
CA LYS A 141 17.94 3.33 21.34
C LYS A 141 18.88 4.48 21.74
N LYS A 142 19.50 4.31 22.91
CA LYS A 142 20.65 5.11 23.36
C LYS A 142 21.83 4.98 22.40
#